data_AF-A0A0M3KIQ8-F1
#
_entry.id   AF-A0A0M3KIQ8-F1
#
_cell.length_a   1.000
_cell.length_b   1.000
_cell.length_c   1.000
_cell.angle_alpha   90.00
_cell.angle_beta   90.00
_cell.angle_gamma   90.00
#
_symmetry.space_group_name_H-M   'P 1'
#
loop_
_entity.id
_entity.type
_entity.pdbx_description
1 polymer ?
#
loop_
_entity_poly.entity_id
_entity_poly.type
_entity_poly.pdbx_seq_one_letter_code
_entity_poly.pdbx_strand_id
1 'polypeptide(L)'
;MPLFRGRVIICGSGCTLFTVPSYGPYATSKSAVSKYAEVIRHELTPYGINVILIQPGSFDSGMQDTERLLEMMQSKWDCCDASLREEYGERFIRRVKKFCKVFQQHGVSKDVKWVEDTYFNALVAKYPKPLYRIGWDTILL
;
A
#
# COMPACT_ATOMS: atom_id res chain seq x y z
N MET A 1 18.38 -12.82 30.88
CA MET A 1 18.06 -12.75 29.44
C MET A 1 16.54 -12.79 29.29
N PRO A 2 15.89 -12.01 28.40
CA PRO A 2 14.45 -12.08 28.25
C PRO A 2 14.03 -13.46 27.75
N LEU A 3 12.96 -14.02 28.32
CA LEU A 3 12.46 -15.38 28.07
C LEU A 3 11.70 -15.54 26.74
N PHE A 4 11.43 -14.45 26.02
CA PHE A 4 10.66 -14.50 24.77
C PHE A 4 11.46 -13.90 23.62
N ARG A 5 11.65 -14.68 22.55
CA ARG A 5 12.11 -14.19 21.24
C ARG A 5 10.97 -14.33 20.26
N GLY A 6 10.56 -13.23 19.66
CA GLY A 6 9.41 -13.20 18.75
C GLY A 6 9.64 -12.26 17.58
N ARG A 7 8.73 -12.33 16.60
CA ARG A 7 8.68 -11.41 15.47
C ARG A 7 7.25 -10.98 15.23
N VAL A 8 7.05 -9.70 14.96
CA VAL A 8 5.80 -9.13 14.47
C VAL A 8 6.09 -8.59 13.08
N ILE A 9 5.42 -9.13 12.06
CA ILE A 9 5.54 -8.66 10.68
C ILE A 9 4.27 -7.90 10.32
N ILE A 10 4.41 -6.64 9.96
CA ILE A 10 3.31 -5.73 9.62
C ILE A 10 3.28 -5.48 8.12
N CYS A 11 2.11 -5.68 7.51
CA CYS A 11 1.83 -5.36 6.12
C CYS A 11 1.51 -3.86 5.97
N GLY A 12 2.52 -3.07 5.62
CA GLY A 12 2.41 -1.67 5.23
C GLY A 12 1.97 -1.50 3.77
N SER A 13 2.47 -0.45 3.13
CA SER A 13 2.23 -0.13 1.72
C SER A 13 3.26 0.88 1.24
N GLY A 14 3.70 0.78 -0.01
CA GLY A 14 4.56 1.76 -0.68
C GLY A 14 3.86 3.11 -0.88
N CYS A 15 2.53 3.16 -0.79
CA CYS A 15 1.76 4.41 -0.88
C CYS A 15 2.06 5.42 0.24
N THR A 16 2.84 5.04 1.25
CA THR A 16 3.36 5.99 2.25
C THR A 16 4.53 6.81 1.72
N LEU A 17 5.14 6.41 0.60
CA LEU A 17 6.28 7.08 -0.03
C LEU A 17 5.82 8.06 -1.11
N PHE A 18 4.75 7.72 -1.83
CA PHE A 18 4.14 8.56 -2.85
C PHE A 18 2.62 8.51 -2.71
N THR A 19 1.99 9.67 -2.76
CA THR A 19 0.53 9.79 -2.71
C THR A 19 -0.01 10.07 -4.10
N VAL A 20 -1.15 9.45 -4.40
CA VAL A 20 -1.88 9.67 -5.65
C VAL A 20 -3.25 10.28 -5.30
N PRO A 21 -3.74 11.25 -6.10
CA PRO A 21 -5.08 11.78 -5.92
C PRO A 21 -6.12 10.65 -5.87
N SER A 22 -7.16 10.82 -5.06
CA SER A 22 -8.22 9.83 -4.81
C SER A 22 -7.86 8.65 -3.89
N TYR A 23 -6.60 8.53 -3.43
CA TYR A 23 -6.20 7.50 -2.46
C TYR A 23 -6.13 8.00 -1.01
N GLY A 24 -6.64 9.20 -0.72
CA GLY A 24 -6.53 9.87 0.59
C GLY A 24 -6.80 8.92 1.77
N PRO A 25 -7.99 8.32 1.89
CA PRO A 25 -8.32 7.42 3.01
C PRO A 25 -7.37 6.22 3.11
N TYR A 26 -6.99 5.60 1.99
CA TYR A 26 -6.09 4.46 1.95
C TYR A 26 -4.66 4.85 2.38
N ALA A 27 -4.14 5.95 1.82
CA ALA A 27 -2.81 6.47 2.13
C ALA A 27 -2.70 6.91 3.60
N THR A 28 -3.74 7.54 4.15
CA THR A 28 -3.82 7.89 5.57
C THR A 28 -3.81 6.63 6.44
N SER A 29 -4.64 5.63 6.14
CA SER A 29 -4.69 4.38 6.89
C SER A 29 -3.32 3.66 6.90
N LYS A 30 -2.69 3.52 5.73
CA LYS A 30 -1.39 2.85 5.63
C LYS A 30 -0.24 3.64 6.25
N SER A 31 -0.31 4.98 6.22
CA SER A 31 0.63 5.83 6.95
C SER A 31 0.49 5.67 8.47
N ALA A 32 -0.74 5.56 8.98
CA ALA A 32 -0.99 5.30 10.40
C ALA A 32 -0.41 3.94 10.82
N VAL A 33 -0.57 2.89 9.99
CA VAL A 33 0.05 1.57 10.24
C VAL A 33 1.58 1.67 10.31
N SER A 34 2.21 2.44 9.41
CA SER A 34 3.66 2.63 9.45
C SER A 34 4.11 3.31 10.75
N LYS A 35 3.38 4.33 11.22
CA LYS A 35 3.68 4.99 12.50
C LYS A 35 3.44 4.09 13.70
N TYR A 36 2.37 3.30 13.68
CA TYR A 36 2.14 2.28 14.70
C TYR A 36 3.29 1.27 14.78
N ALA A 37 3.79 0.79 13.63
CA ALA A 37 4.93 -0.11 13.56
C ALA A 37 6.23 0.49 14.13
N GLU A 38 6.44 1.80 13.96
CA GLU A 38 7.56 2.51 14.58
C GLU A 38 7.45 2.52 16.11
N VAL A 39 6.29 2.91 16.64
CA VAL A 39 6.04 3.00 18.08
C VAL A 39 6.25 1.65 18.76
N ILE A 40 5.54 0.61 18.31
CA ILE A 40 5.62 -0.70 18.98
C ILE A 40 6.99 -1.35 18.82
N ARG A 41 7.79 -0.97 17.82
CA ARG A 41 9.17 -1.45 17.71
C ARG A 41 9.98 -0.97 18.91
N HIS A 42 9.88 0.30 19.27
CA HIS A 42 10.58 0.84 20.44
C HIS A 42 10.08 0.21 21.73
N GLU A 43 8.76 0.02 21.87
CA GLU A 43 8.16 -0.58 23.06
C GLU A 43 8.53 -2.06 23.23
N LEU A 44 8.64 -2.81 22.14
CA LEU A 44 8.88 -4.26 22.16
C LEU A 44 10.37 -4.66 22.09
N THR A 45 11.26 -3.74 21.71
CA THR A 45 12.70 -4.00 21.64
C THR A 45 13.31 -4.48 22.98
N PRO A 46 12.98 -3.90 24.16
CA PRO A 46 13.48 -4.37 25.46
C PRO A 46 13.11 -5.83 25.77
N TYR A 47 12.03 -6.34 25.17
CA TYR A 47 11.53 -7.70 25.36
C TYR A 47 12.12 -8.69 24.35
N GLY A 48 13.01 -8.27 23.45
CA GLY A 48 13.62 -9.15 22.45
C GLY A 48 12.70 -9.54 21.28
N ILE A 49 11.66 -8.74 21.03
CA ILE A 49 10.72 -8.95 19.92
C ILE A 49 11.08 -8.00 18.77
N ASN A 50 11.29 -8.56 17.58
CA ASN A 50 11.57 -7.77 16.38
C ASN A 50 10.27 -7.36 15.69
N VAL A 51 10.08 -6.06 15.48
CA VAL A 51 8.96 -5.53 14.68
C VAL A 51 9.46 -5.13 13.30
N ILE A 52 8.93 -5.80 12.29
CA ILE A 52 9.34 -5.70 10.90
C ILE A 52 8.18 -5.12 10.09
N LEU A 53 8.42 -4.01 9.41
CA LEU A 53 7.47 -3.41 8.49
C LEU A 53 7.82 -3.82 7.06
N ILE A 54 6.87 -4.40 6.34
CA ILE A 54 7.00 -4.68 4.92
C ILE A 54 6.12 -3.69 4.16
N GLN A 55 6.69 -2.96 3.20
CA GLN A 55 6.01 -1.98 2.36
C GLN A 55 6.07 -2.42 0.90
N PRO A 56 5.10 -3.22 0.44
CA PRO A 56 4.98 -3.55 -0.97
C PRO A 56 4.48 -2.33 -1.76
N GLY A 57 5.05 -2.14 -2.94
CA GLY A 57 4.48 -1.31 -3.98
C GLY A 57 3.28 -1.99 -4.63
N SER A 58 3.11 -1.77 -5.93
CA SER A 58 1.92 -2.19 -6.66
C SER A 58 2.12 -3.59 -7.24
N PHE A 59 1.39 -4.58 -6.69
CA PHE A 59 1.45 -5.98 -7.10
C PHE A 59 0.05 -6.55 -7.40
N ASP A 60 -0.03 -7.43 -8.40
CA ASP A 60 -1.26 -8.11 -8.81
C ASP A 60 -1.64 -9.20 -7.80
N SER A 61 -2.26 -8.76 -6.71
CA SER A 61 -2.68 -9.60 -5.58
C SER A 61 -4.17 -9.97 -5.63
N GLY A 62 -4.89 -9.59 -6.70
CA GLY A 62 -6.35 -9.67 -6.78
C GLY A 62 -7.09 -8.60 -5.97
N MET A 63 -6.38 -7.76 -5.20
CA MET A 63 -6.99 -6.61 -4.50
C MET A 63 -7.50 -5.53 -5.47
N GLN A 64 -6.86 -5.41 -6.63
CA GLN A 64 -7.13 -4.36 -7.61
C GLN A 64 -8.07 -4.88 -8.71
N ASP A 65 -9.36 -5.01 -8.38
CA ASP A 65 -10.40 -5.21 -9.40
C ASP A 65 -10.68 -3.87 -10.10
N THR A 66 -10.03 -3.68 -11.25
CA THR A 66 -10.12 -2.45 -12.02
C THR A 66 -11.53 -2.22 -12.56
N GLU A 67 -12.24 -3.28 -12.96
CA GLU A 67 -13.59 -3.13 -13.52
C GLU A 67 -14.56 -2.64 -12.45
N ARG A 68 -14.57 -3.31 -11.29
CA ARG A 68 -15.34 -2.91 -10.13
C ARG A 68 -15.01 -1.49 -9.66
N LEU A 69 -13.73 -1.11 -9.67
CA LEU A 69 -13.30 0.24 -9.32
C LEU A 69 -13.88 1.29 -10.29
N LEU A 70 -13.86 1.01 -11.60
CA LEU A 70 -14.38 1.92 -12.63
C LEU A 70 -15.90 2.07 -12.56
N GLU A 71 -16.62 1.00 -12.25
CA GLU A 71 -18.07 1.00 -12.02
C GLU A 71 -18.42 1.82 -10.79
N MET A 72 -17.73 1.59 -9.67
CA MET A 72 -17.92 2.37 -8.44
C MET A 72 -17.67 3.86 -8.69
N MET A 73 -16.63 4.21 -9.45
CA MET A 73 -16.34 5.59 -9.83
C MET A 73 -17.45 6.20 -10.70
N GLN A 74 -18.00 5.44 -11.67
CA GLN A 74 -19.11 5.92 -12.51
C GLN A 74 -20.36 6.17 -11.66
N SER A 75 -20.74 5.19 -10.85
CA SER A 75 -21.92 5.28 -9.98
C SER A 75 -21.82 6.48 -9.04
N LYS A 76 -20.64 6.72 -8.43
CA LYS A 76 -20.43 7.89 -7.58
C LYS A 76 -20.51 9.20 -8.35
N TRP A 77 -19.98 9.26 -9.57
CA TRP A 77 -20.09 10.43 -10.44
C TRP A 77 -21.54 10.73 -10.83
N ASP A 78 -22.31 9.69 -11.15
CA ASP A 78 -23.72 9.85 -11.55
C ASP A 78 -24.61 10.30 -10.38
N CYS A 79 -24.21 9.97 -9.14
CA CYS A 79 -24.86 10.47 -7.92
C CYS A 79 -24.40 11.86 -7.48
N CYS A 80 -23.44 12.50 -8.15
CA CYS A 80 -22.99 13.84 -7.80
C CYS A 80 -24.00 14.91 -8.25
N ASP A 81 -24.10 15.99 -7.47
CA ASP A 81 -24.92 17.15 -7.80
C ASP A 81 -24.48 17.80 -9.12
N ALA A 82 -25.43 18.42 -9.81
CA ALA A 82 -25.19 19.07 -11.10
C ALA A 82 -24.09 20.14 -11.02
N SER A 83 -24.08 20.94 -9.93
CA SER A 83 -23.04 21.96 -9.69
C SER A 83 -21.64 21.37 -9.60
N LEU A 84 -21.49 20.22 -8.91
CA LEU A 84 -20.22 19.54 -8.77
C LEU A 84 -19.76 18.92 -10.11
N ARG A 85 -20.70 18.36 -10.88
CA ARG A 85 -20.41 17.82 -12.21
C ARG A 85 -20.02 18.92 -13.20
N GLU A 86 -20.60 20.11 -13.08
CA GLU A 86 -20.23 21.29 -13.85
C GLU A 86 -18.84 21.80 -13.46
N GLU A 87 -18.57 21.94 -12.16
CA GLU A 87 -17.28 22.41 -11.62
C GLU A 87 -16.12 21.51 -12.04
N TYR A 88 -16.23 20.20 -11.82
CA TYR A 88 -15.16 19.25 -12.15
C TYR A 88 -15.13 18.87 -13.64
N GLY A 89 -16.29 18.92 -14.28
CA GLY A 89 -16.49 18.57 -15.69
C GLY A 89 -16.30 17.07 -15.99
N GLU A 90 -16.95 16.60 -17.06
CA GLU A 90 -16.83 15.22 -17.56
C GLU A 90 -15.39 14.82 -17.96
N ARG A 91 -14.50 15.81 -18.12
CA ARG A 91 -13.08 15.57 -18.39
C ARG A 91 -12.37 14.97 -17.18
N PHE A 92 -12.75 15.35 -15.95
CA PHE A 92 -12.15 14.85 -14.72
C PHE A 92 -12.35 13.34 -14.58
N ILE A 93 -13.61 12.88 -14.57
CA ILE A 93 -13.93 11.46 -14.38
C ILE A 93 -13.29 10.59 -15.48
N ARG A 94 -13.28 11.08 -16.73
CA ARG A 94 -12.65 10.40 -17.86
C ARG A 94 -11.14 10.23 -17.67
N ARG A 95 -10.46 11.26 -17.16
CA ARG A 95 -9.02 11.22 -16.88
C ARG A 95 -8.69 10.27 -15.74
N VAL A 96 -9.45 10.31 -14.64
CA VAL A 96 -9.27 9.41 -13.49
C VAL A 96 -9.43 7.96 -13.93
N LYS A 97 -10.50 7.64 -14.67
CA LYS A 97 -10.74 6.29 -15.22
C LYS A 97 -9.62 5.84 -16.16
N LYS A 98 -9.14 6.72 -17.04
CA LYS A 98 -8.02 6.42 -17.92
C LYS A 98 -6.74 6.13 -17.12
N PHE A 99 -6.48 6.94 -16.08
CA PHE A 99 -5.33 6.73 -15.19
C PHE A 99 -5.40 5.35 -14.51
N CYS A 100 -6.54 4.96 -13.93
CA CYS A 100 -6.71 3.64 -13.32
C CYS A 100 -6.40 2.50 -14.29
N LYS A 101 -6.90 2.58 -15.54
CA LYS A 101 -6.61 1.56 -16.57
C LYS A 101 -5.13 1.49 -16.93
N VAL A 102 -4.49 2.64 -17.14
CA VAL A 102 -3.06 2.70 -17.49
C VAL A 102 -2.21 2.19 -16.34
N PHE A 103 -2.55 2.57 -15.11
CA PHE A 103 -1.86 2.13 -13.89
C PHE A 103 -1.99 0.62 -13.70
N GLN A 104 -3.18 0.03 -13.89
CA GLN A 104 -3.33 -1.42 -13.83
C GLN A 104 -2.43 -2.14 -14.86
N GLN A 105 -2.34 -1.60 -16.06
CA GLN A 105 -1.59 -2.23 -17.16
C GLN A 105 -0.06 -2.14 -17.01
N HIS A 106 0.45 -1.02 -16.47
CA HIS A 106 1.88 -0.71 -16.49
C HIS A 106 2.47 -0.47 -15.09
N GLY A 107 1.64 -0.08 -14.13
CA GLY A 107 2.02 0.25 -12.75
C GLY A 107 2.13 -0.97 -11.85
N VAL A 108 1.39 -2.04 -12.16
CA VAL A 108 1.25 -3.21 -11.31
C VAL A 108 2.21 -4.32 -11.74
N SER A 109 3.06 -4.75 -10.83
CA SER A 109 3.91 -5.92 -11.03
C SER A 109 3.09 -7.20 -10.97
N LYS A 110 3.26 -8.07 -11.97
CA LYS A 110 2.67 -9.43 -11.99
C LYS A 110 3.48 -10.44 -11.18
N ASP A 111 4.73 -10.11 -10.89
CA ASP A 111 5.63 -11.00 -10.17
C ASP A 111 5.47 -10.80 -8.65
N VAL A 112 4.48 -11.48 -8.08
CA VAL A 112 4.19 -11.44 -6.63
C VAL A 112 5.25 -12.14 -5.78
N LYS A 113 6.19 -12.88 -6.39
CA LYS A 113 7.25 -13.61 -5.66
C LYS A 113 8.13 -12.68 -4.85
N TRP A 114 8.32 -11.45 -5.29
CA TRP A 114 9.05 -10.42 -4.56
C TRP A 114 8.48 -10.20 -3.15
N VAL A 115 7.15 -10.22 -3.03
CA VAL A 115 6.46 -10.08 -1.76
C VAL A 115 6.63 -11.36 -0.95
N GLU A 116 6.32 -12.52 -1.52
CA GLU A 116 6.45 -13.83 -0.88
C GLU A 116 7.85 -14.07 -0.30
N ASP A 117 8.88 -13.88 -1.12
CA ASP A 117 10.28 -14.06 -0.75
C ASP A 117 10.70 -13.09 0.35
N THR A 118 10.17 -11.86 0.33
CA THR A 118 10.48 -10.89 1.39
C THR A 118 9.84 -11.28 2.71
N TYR A 119 8.60 -11.78 2.70
CA TYR A 119 7.98 -12.32 3.91
C TYR A 119 8.75 -13.53 4.43
N PHE A 120 9.14 -14.46 3.55
CA PHE A 120 9.97 -15.60 3.92
C PHE A 120 11.30 -15.14 4.55
N ASN A 121 12.01 -14.21 3.91
CA ASN A 121 13.25 -13.66 4.43
C ASN A 121 13.06 -12.94 5.78
N ALA A 122 11.99 -12.16 5.94
CA ALA A 122 11.66 -11.50 7.21
C ALA A 122 11.39 -12.51 8.34
N LEU A 123 10.84 -13.68 8.00
CA LEU A 123 10.59 -14.77 8.95
C LEU A 123 11.87 -15.50 9.36
N VAL A 124 12.78 -15.78 8.41
CA VAL A 124 13.92 -16.69 8.65
C VAL A 124 15.26 -15.99 8.93
N ALA A 125 15.43 -14.72 8.52
CA ALA A 125 16.72 -14.04 8.65
C ALA A 125 17.21 -13.97 10.11
N LYS A 126 18.51 -14.21 10.34
CA LYS A 126 19.12 -14.12 11.69
C LYS A 126 19.02 -12.71 12.27
N TYR A 127 19.19 -11.70 11.41
CA TYR A 127 19.11 -10.27 11.74
C TYR A 127 18.22 -9.58 10.70
N PRO A 128 16.88 -9.66 10.84
CA PRO A 128 15.98 -9.07 9.87
C PRO A 128 16.09 -7.54 9.88
N LYS A 129 15.88 -6.92 8.72
CA LYS A 129 15.78 -5.46 8.65
C LYS A 129 14.47 -5.02 9.33
N PRO A 130 14.43 -3.84 9.99
CA PRO A 130 13.19 -3.32 10.56
C PRO A 130 12.19 -2.87 9.49
N LEU A 131 12.65 -2.65 8.26
CA LEU A 131 11.86 -2.20 7.12
C LEU A 131 12.33 -2.89 5.82
N TYR A 132 11.38 -3.42 5.06
CA TYR A 132 11.57 -3.89 3.70
C TYR A 132 10.66 -3.10 2.76
N ARG A 133 11.24 -2.44 1.76
CA ARG A 133 10.50 -1.85 0.63
C ARG A 133 10.66 -2.76 -0.57
N ILE A 134 9.55 -3.06 -1.24
CA ILE A 134 9.50 -4.08 -2.29
C ILE A 134 8.73 -3.51 -3.47
N GLY A 135 9.27 -3.69 -4.67
CA GLY A 135 8.65 -3.22 -5.91
C GLY A 135 9.43 -2.07 -6.50
N TRP A 136 9.50 -2.04 -7.83
CA TRP A 136 10.25 -1.04 -8.60
C TRP A 136 9.78 0.39 -8.27
N ASP A 137 8.49 0.56 -8.01
CA ASP A 137 7.83 1.81 -7.64
C ASP A 137 8.20 2.30 -6.23
N THR A 138 8.73 1.42 -5.38
CA THR A 138 9.21 1.79 -4.02
C THR A 138 10.72 1.93 -3.93
N ILE A 139 11.47 1.46 -4.93
CA ILE A 139 12.95 1.47 -4.95
C ILE A 139 13.48 2.78 -5.56
N LEU A 140 12.71 3.43 -6.43
CA LEU A 140 13.09 4.69 -7.07
C LEU A 140 12.84 5.94 -6.19
N LEU A 141 12.41 5.75 -4.94
CA LEU A 141 12.06 6.79 -3.96
C LEU A 141 12.67 6.51 -2.58
#